data_AF-A0A1X0S3R5-F1
#
_entry.id   AF-A0A1X0S3R5-F1
#
_cell.length_a   1.000
_cell.length_b   1.000
_cell.length_c   1.000
_cell.angle_alpha   90.00
_cell.angle_beta   90.00
_cell.angle_gamma   90.00
#
_symmetry.space_group_name_H-M   'P 1'
#
loop_
_entity.id
_entity.type
_entity.pdbx_description
1 polymer ?
#
loop_
_entity_poly.entity_id
_entity_poly.type
_entity_poly.pdbx_seq_one_letter_code
_entity_poly.pdbx_strand_id
1 'polypeptide(L)'
;MVRVYAIAFRSANAALSHQTRLATLGLYRSLLRASEKYEQHPVISNAIREQFKANRHVTSRPKVLELLDQANKILTHLQKADPHTTERVTQYVADHFKKRRPPQKKKSKKRNFRRRKPYQKPILVTHWTGYQFYRVRGWRQPLRTSMIIKNLVKRQQRRQDLYAELAAQYEMAQKEFQFEKQLGMKQSYHWLQTRKQLIYTHALSRSPLF
;
A
#
# COMPACT_ATOMS: atom_id res chain seq x y z
N MET A 1 -3.32 11.54 -35.39
CA MET A 1 -4.52 11.76 -34.54
C MET A 1 -4.91 10.59 -33.63
N VAL A 2 -4.62 9.32 -33.95
CA VAL A 2 -5.04 8.12 -33.16
C VAL A 2 -4.50 8.08 -31.70
N ARG A 3 -3.30 8.61 -31.43
CA ARG A 3 -2.68 8.58 -30.09
C ARG A 3 -3.38 9.48 -29.05
N VAL A 4 -3.99 10.58 -29.47
CA VAL A 4 -4.67 11.52 -28.55
C VAL A 4 -5.97 10.91 -28.03
N TYR A 5 -6.72 10.24 -28.91
CA TYR A 5 -7.94 9.52 -28.53
C TYR A 5 -7.65 8.39 -27.55
N ALA A 6 -6.61 7.58 -27.77
CA ALA A 6 -6.26 6.47 -26.87
C ALA A 6 -5.94 6.93 -25.43
N ILE A 7 -5.34 8.11 -25.26
CA ILE A 7 -5.02 8.69 -23.94
C ILE A 7 -6.29 9.22 -23.26
N ALA A 8 -7.17 9.90 -24.01
CA ALA A 8 -8.44 10.42 -23.49
C ALA A 8 -9.42 9.30 -23.09
N PHE A 9 -9.51 8.21 -23.88
CA PHE A 9 -10.31 7.03 -23.52
C PHE A 9 -9.76 6.33 -22.27
N ARG A 10 -8.44 6.30 -22.09
CA ARG A 10 -7.81 5.70 -20.91
C ARG A 10 -8.04 6.53 -19.64
N SER A 11 -7.97 7.86 -19.73
CA SER A 11 -8.25 8.75 -18.59
C SER A 11 -9.73 8.74 -18.20
N ALA A 12 -10.65 8.74 -19.18
CA ALA A 12 -12.08 8.65 -18.93
C ALA A 12 -12.47 7.32 -18.25
N ASN A 13 -11.90 6.19 -18.71
CA ASN A 13 -12.13 4.89 -18.09
C ASN A 13 -11.56 4.79 -16.67
N ALA A 14 -10.42 5.43 -16.39
CA ALA A 14 -9.85 5.49 -15.05
C ALA A 14 -10.71 6.33 -14.10
N ALA A 15 -11.20 7.49 -14.55
CA ALA A 15 -12.10 8.34 -13.77
C ALA A 15 -13.43 7.62 -13.47
N LEU A 16 -14.01 6.95 -14.46
CA LEU A 16 -15.23 6.19 -14.30
C LEU A 16 -15.06 5.01 -13.34
N SER A 17 -13.96 4.27 -13.45
CA SER A 17 -13.63 3.19 -12.50
C SER A 17 -13.41 3.70 -11.08
N HIS A 18 -12.90 4.92 -10.92
CA HIS A 18 -12.76 5.55 -9.61
C HIS A 18 -14.11 5.94 -9.03
N GLN A 19 -15.00 6.54 -9.84
CA GLN A 19 -16.36 6.90 -9.43
C GLN A 19 -17.19 5.67 -9.02
N THR A 20 -17.14 4.58 -9.78
CA THR A 20 -17.85 3.34 -9.42
C THR A 20 -17.30 2.75 -8.12
N ARG A 21 -15.98 2.80 -7.91
CA ARG A 21 -15.37 2.38 -6.65
C ARG A 21 -15.85 3.22 -5.46
N LEU A 22 -15.97 4.53 -5.60
CA LEU A 22 -16.51 5.39 -4.55
C LEU A 22 -17.98 5.08 -4.27
N ALA A 23 -18.80 4.87 -5.31
CA ALA A 23 -20.21 4.50 -5.17
C ALA A 23 -20.37 3.14 -4.45
N THR A 24 -19.59 2.13 -4.84
CA THR A 24 -19.61 0.80 -4.18
C THR A 24 -19.23 0.89 -2.70
N LEU A 25 -18.23 1.70 -2.35
CA LEU A 25 -17.83 1.91 -0.96
C LEU A 25 -18.87 2.69 -0.16
N GLY A 26 -19.52 3.67 -0.79
CA GLY A 26 -20.63 4.42 -0.20
C GLY A 26 -21.80 3.49 0.15
N LEU A 27 -22.22 2.65 -0.79
CA LEU A 27 -23.29 1.67 -0.60
C LEU A 27 -22.95 0.58 0.41
N TYR A 28 -21.72 0.09 0.39
CA TYR A 28 -21.24 -0.83 1.41
C TYR A 28 -21.36 -0.24 2.82
N ARG A 29 -20.95 1.02 3.00
CA ARG A 29 -21.05 1.72 4.30
C ARG A 29 -22.50 1.96 4.71
N SER A 30 -23.39 2.34 3.78
CA SER A 30 -24.80 2.57 4.10
C SER A 30 -25.53 1.29 4.49
N LEU A 31 -25.24 0.17 3.82
CA LEU A 31 -25.80 -1.14 4.17
C LEU A 31 -25.38 -1.59 5.57
N LEU A 32 -24.10 -1.41 5.92
CA LEU A 32 -23.63 -1.72 7.27
C LEU A 32 -24.31 -0.86 8.33
N ARG A 33 -24.42 0.46 8.11
CA ARG A 33 -25.14 1.36 9.03
C ARG A 33 -26.62 1.00 9.15
N ALA A 34 -27.29 0.65 8.05
CA ALA A 34 -28.68 0.22 8.07
C ALA A 34 -28.86 -1.08 8.85
N SER A 35 -27.89 -2.00 8.79
CA SER A 35 -27.94 -3.26 9.52
C SER A 35 -27.80 -3.13 11.04
N GLU A 36 -27.27 -2.01 11.56
CA GLU A 36 -27.12 -1.76 13.01
C GLU A 36 -28.47 -1.69 13.74
N LYS A 37 -29.55 -1.37 13.02
CA LYS A 37 -30.92 -1.29 13.59
C LYS A 37 -31.48 -2.65 14.02
N TYR A 38 -30.89 -3.74 13.57
CA TYR A 38 -31.40 -5.10 13.77
C TYR A 38 -30.59 -5.80 14.85
N GLU A 39 -31.24 -6.55 15.75
CA GLU A 39 -30.55 -7.33 16.79
C GLU A 39 -29.53 -8.33 16.21
N GLN A 40 -29.78 -8.80 14.98
CA GLN A 40 -28.90 -9.71 14.24
C GLN A 40 -27.86 -8.99 13.37
N HIS A 41 -27.58 -7.72 13.68
CA HIS A 41 -26.51 -6.93 13.08
C HIS A 41 -25.21 -7.72 12.79
N PRO A 42 -24.62 -8.51 13.72
CA PRO A 42 -23.37 -9.22 13.44
C PRO A 42 -23.51 -10.26 12.32
N VAL A 43 -24.68 -10.87 12.13
CA VAL A 43 -24.88 -11.86 11.07
C VAL A 43 -25.12 -11.19 9.73
N ILE A 44 -25.99 -10.17 9.70
CA ILE A 44 -26.32 -9.39 8.51
C ILE A 44 -25.07 -8.68 7.98
N SER A 45 -24.30 -8.04 8.86
CA SER A 45 -23.05 -7.36 8.48
C SER A 45 -21.99 -8.33 7.93
N ASN A 46 -21.91 -9.55 8.48
CA ASN A 46 -21.02 -10.59 7.95
C ASN A 46 -21.50 -11.10 6.59
N ALA A 47 -22.80 -11.27 6.37
CA ALA A 47 -23.37 -11.65 5.08
C ALA A 47 -23.09 -10.58 4.01
N ILE A 48 -23.28 -9.30 4.35
CA ILE A 48 -22.93 -8.16 3.47
C ILE A 48 -21.44 -8.23 3.12
N ARG A 49 -20.55 -8.41 4.11
CA ARG A 49 -19.10 -8.53 3.88
C ARG A 49 -18.75 -9.71 2.98
N GLU A 50 -19.34 -10.87 3.20
CA GLU A 50 -19.10 -12.07 2.37
C GLU A 50 -19.56 -11.84 0.92
N GLN A 51 -20.74 -11.23 0.70
CA GLN A 51 -21.25 -10.92 -0.63
C GLN A 51 -20.39 -9.92 -1.40
N PHE A 52 -19.95 -8.83 -0.77
CA PHE A 52 -19.03 -7.88 -1.40
C PHE A 52 -17.66 -8.50 -1.68
N LYS A 53 -17.19 -9.40 -0.79
CA LYS A 53 -15.93 -10.12 -0.98
C LYS A 53 -16.01 -11.12 -2.13
N ALA A 54 -17.11 -11.86 -2.25
CA ALA A 54 -17.33 -12.81 -3.34
C ALA A 54 -17.31 -12.12 -4.71
N ASN A 55 -17.91 -10.92 -4.79
CA ASN A 55 -18.00 -10.15 -6.04
C ASN A 55 -16.81 -9.20 -6.30
N ARG A 56 -15.74 -9.25 -5.49
CA ARG A 56 -14.57 -8.35 -5.62
C ARG A 56 -13.87 -8.45 -6.98
N HIS A 57 -13.91 -9.62 -7.62
CA HIS A 57 -13.20 -9.90 -8.86
C HIS A 57 -14.02 -9.64 -10.13
N VAL A 58 -15.26 -9.16 -9.99
CA VAL A 58 -16.12 -8.86 -11.14
C VAL A 58 -15.59 -7.61 -11.84
N THR A 59 -15.13 -7.78 -13.08
CA THR A 59 -14.57 -6.70 -13.92
C THR A 59 -15.55 -6.20 -14.98
N SER A 60 -16.65 -6.92 -15.22
CA SER A 60 -17.65 -6.56 -16.23
C SER A 60 -18.58 -5.45 -15.72
N ARG A 61 -18.56 -4.30 -16.41
CA ARG A 61 -19.38 -3.12 -16.08
C ARG A 61 -20.88 -3.40 -15.93
N PRO A 62 -21.58 -4.07 -16.88
CA PRO A 62 -23.01 -4.32 -16.74
C PRO A 62 -23.31 -5.15 -15.48
N LYS A 63 -22.48 -6.15 -15.20
CA LYS A 63 -22.64 -6.99 -14.01
C LYS A 63 -22.43 -6.21 -12.71
N VAL A 64 -21.45 -5.31 -12.67
CA VAL A 64 -21.25 -4.43 -11.50
C VAL A 64 -22.46 -3.53 -11.28
N LEU A 65 -23.05 -2.98 -12.34
CA LEU A 65 -24.24 -2.13 -12.23
C LEU A 65 -25.47 -2.92 -11.74
N GLU A 66 -25.70 -4.13 -12.25
CA GLU A 66 -26.75 -5.04 -11.76
C GLU A 66 -26.59 -5.33 -10.26
N LEU A 67 -25.37 -5.65 -9.83
CA LEU A 67 -25.08 -5.94 -8.41
C LEU A 67 -25.28 -4.71 -7.52
N LEU A 68 -24.92 -3.53 -8.01
CA LEU A 68 -25.16 -2.27 -7.30
C LEU A 68 -26.65 -1.93 -7.21
N ASP A 69 -27.42 -2.18 -8.26
CA ASP A 69 -28.87 -2.00 -8.26
C ASP A 69 -29.56 -2.98 -7.29
N GLN A 70 -29.14 -4.25 -7.29
CA GLN A 70 -29.60 -5.23 -6.29
C GLN A 70 -29.27 -4.78 -4.86
N ALA A 71 -28.05 -4.30 -4.61
CA ALA A 71 -27.64 -3.79 -3.32
C ALA A 71 -28.46 -2.56 -2.87
N ASN A 72 -28.79 -1.66 -3.82
CA ASN A 72 -29.67 -0.52 -3.56
C ASN A 72 -31.08 -0.96 -3.16
N LYS A 73 -31.67 -1.92 -3.87
CA LYS A 73 -32.98 -2.49 -3.51
C LYS A 73 -32.95 -3.05 -2.08
N ILE A 74 -31.93 -3.83 -1.74
CA ILE A 74 -31.74 -4.36 -0.38
C ILE A 74 -31.63 -3.22 0.65
N LEU A 75 -30.87 -2.16 0.35
CA LEU A 75 -30.76 -1.00 1.23
C LEU A 75 -32.12 -0.34 1.48
N THR A 76 -32.95 -0.16 0.44
CA THR A 76 -34.29 0.40 0.61
C THR A 76 -35.19 -0.49 1.48
N HIS A 77 -35.08 -1.81 1.35
CA HIS A 77 -35.81 -2.74 2.21
C HIS A 77 -35.33 -2.68 3.67
N LEU A 78 -34.02 -2.58 3.90
CA LEU A 78 -33.45 -2.42 5.25
C LEU A 78 -33.79 -1.07 5.89
N GLN A 79 -33.97 -0.03 5.08
CA GLN A 79 -34.34 1.31 5.59
C GLN A 79 -35.82 1.41 5.97
N LYS A 80 -36.70 0.68 5.28
CA LYS A 80 -38.16 0.73 5.49
C LYS A 80 -38.63 0.15 6.84
N ALA A 81 -37.75 -0.54 7.59
CA ALA A 81 -37.99 -0.95 8.97
C ALA A 81 -39.38 -1.58 9.25
N ASP A 82 -39.86 -2.44 8.35
CA ASP A 82 -41.10 -3.16 8.59
C ASP A 82 -40.86 -4.32 9.59
N PRO A 83 -41.73 -4.52 10.60
CA PRO A 83 -41.61 -5.62 11.56
C PRO A 83 -41.71 -7.01 10.90
N HIS A 84 -42.34 -7.10 9.73
CA HIS A 84 -42.36 -8.33 8.95
C HIS A 84 -41.03 -8.60 8.23
N THR A 85 -40.26 -7.54 7.94
CA THR A 85 -38.93 -7.66 7.33
C THR A 85 -37.89 -8.11 8.36
N THR A 86 -37.99 -7.65 9.61
CA THR A 86 -37.16 -8.17 10.71
C THR A 86 -37.35 -9.67 10.86
N GLU A 87 -38.59 -10.17 10.94
CA GLU A 87 -38.91 -11.60 11.08
C GLU A 87 -38.43 -12.46 9.90
N ARG A 88 -38.60 -12.00 8.66
CA ARG A 88 -38.09 -12.73 7.48
C ARG A 88 -36.57 -12.82 7.48
N VAL A 89 -35.89 -11.74 7.89
CA VAL A 89 -34.42 -11.73 8.01
C VAL A 89 -33.98 -12.66 9.14
N THR A 90 -34.69 -12.69 10.28
CA THR A 90 -34.37 -13.59 11.39
C THR A 90 -34.48 -15.07 10.98
N GLN A 91 -35.55 -15.43 10.27
CA GLN A 91 -35.76 -16.79 9.75
C GLN A 91 -34.72 -17.17 8.70
N TYR A 92 -34.47 -16.31 7.72
CA TYR A 92 -33.44 -16.54 6.70
C TYR A 92 -32.05 -16.74 7.32
N VAL A 93 -31.72 -15.93 8.34
CA VAL A 93 -30.47 -16.06 9.08
C VAL A 93 -30.39 -17.41 9.80
N ALA A 94 -31.46 -17.84 10.48
CA ALA A 94 -31.52 -19.11 11.18
C ALA A 94 -31.35 -20.32 10.23
N ASP A 95 -31.97 -20.26 9.05
CA ASP A 95 -31.95 -21.36 8.07
C ASP A 95 -30.59 -21.50 7.38
N HIS A 96 -29.97 -20.38 7.02
CA HIS A 96 -28.78 -20.39 6.15
C HIS A 96 -27.46 -20.26 6.92
N PHE A 97 -27.48 -19.67 8.12
CA PHE A 97 -26.30 -19.49 8.96
C PHE A 97 -26.36 -20.41 10.19
N LYS A 98 -26.53 -21.72 9.98
CA LYS A 98 -26.24 -22.72 11.02
C LYS A 98 -24.81 -22.50 11.53
N LYS A 99 -24.64 -22.40 12.86
CA LYS A 99 -23.36 -22.18 13.57
C LYS A 99 -22.22 -22.97 12.90
N ARG A 100 -21.40 -22.29 12.09
CA ARG A 100 -20.21 -22.89 11.48
C ARG A 100 -19.32 -23.40 12.62
N ARG A 101 -19.03 -24.70 12.65
CA ARG A 101 -18.07 -25.28 13.59
C ARG A 101 -16.74 -24.50 13.47
N PRO A 102 -16.05 -24.22 14.58
CA PRO A 102 -14.81 -23.45 14.54
C PRO A 102 -13.83 -24.09 13.56
N PRO A 103 -13.08 -23.29 12.77
CA PRO A 103 -12.15 -23.81 11.78
C PRO A 103 -11.15 -24.72 12.50
N GLN A 104 -11.14 -26.01 12.14
CA GLN A 104 -10.19 -26.97 12.69
C GLN A 104 -8.77 -26.44 12.46
N LYS A 105 -8.04 -26.17 13.56
CA LYS A 105 -6.65 -25.73 13.51
C LYS A 105 -5.84 -26.78 12.76
N LYS A 106 -5.46 -26.49 11.51
CA LYS A 106 -4.58 -27.36 10.72
C LYS A 106 -3.30 -27.57 11.52
N LYS A 107 -3.01 -28.82 11.93
CA LYS A 107 -1.77 -29.18 12.62
C LYS A 107 -0.60 -28.67 11.79
N SER A 108 0.21 -27.76 12.33
CA SER A 108 1.38 -27.25 11.63
C SER A 108 2.32 -28.43 11.36
N LYS A 109 2.69 -28.64 10.10
CA LYS A 109 3.65 -29.68 9.73
C LYS A 109 4.96 -29.37 10.48
N LYS A 110 5.43 -30.31 11.30
CA LYS A 110 6.74 -30.20 11.96
C LYS A 110 7.80 -30.00 10.88
N ARG A 111 8.56 -28.91 10.97
CA ARG A 111 9.56 -28.55 9.96
C ARG A 111 10.78 -29.45 10.18
N ASN A 112 11.05 -30.37 9.24
CA ASN A 112 12.22 -31.25 9.32
C ASN A 112 13.52 -30.42 9.32
N PHE A 113 14.16 -30.29 10.47
CA PHE A 113 15.44 -29.58 10.61
C PHE A 113 16.55 -30.49 10.08
N ARG A 114 16.99 -30.28 8.84
CA ARG A 114 18.13 -31.01 8.27
C ARG A 114 19.40 -30.61 9.02
N ARG A 115 20.14 -31.58 9.56
CA ARG A 115 21.46 -31.34 10.18
C ARG A 115 22.38 -30.66 9.18
N ARG A 116 23.12 -29.64 9.62
CA ARG A 116 24.08 -28.90 8.77
C ARG A 116 25.22 -29.84 8.38
N LYS A 117 25.68 -29.77 7.13
CA LYS A 117 26.89 -30.48 6.69
C LYS A 117 28.14 -29.82 7.31
N PRO A 118 29.25 -30.53 7.52
CA PRO A 118 30.44 -30.00 8.23
C PRO A 118 31.04 -28.72 7.62
N TYR A 119 30.96 -28.57 6.30
CA TYR A 119 31.45 -27.39 5.58
C TYR A 119 30.49 -26.19 5.61
N GLN A 120 29.27 -26.36 6.11
CA GLN A 120 28.25 -25.31 6.18
C GLN A 120 28.43 -24.46 7.44
N LYS A 121 29.57 -23.76 7.51
CA LYS A 121 29.91 -22.87 8.61
C LYS A 121 29.37 -21.45 8.36
N PRO A 122 28.84 -20.76 9.38
CA PRO A 122 28.50 -19.35 9.28
C PRO A 122 29.78 -18.52 9.16
N ILE A 123 29.77 -17.55 8.26
CA ILE A 123 30.85 -16.60 8.00
C ILE A 123 30.25 -15.22 8.16
N LEU A 124 30.88 -14.37 8.96
CA LEU A 124 30.54 -12.95 9.02
C LEU A 124 31.14 -12.28 7.79
N VAL A 125 30.29 -11.67 6.97
CA VAL A 125 30.71 -10.95 5.76
C VAL A 125 30.40 -9.48 5.96
N THR A 126 31.42 -8.65 5.78
CA THR A 126 31.27 -7.19 5.73
C THR A 126 31.02 -6.78 4.28
N HIS A 127 29.87 -6.16 4.03
CA HIS A 127 29.54 -5.56 2.74
C HIS A 127 30.34 -4.26 2.54
N TRP A 128 30.53 -3.81 1.30
CA TRP A 128 31.29 -2.58 0.99
C TRP A 128 30.71 -1.32 1.65
N THR A 129 29.41 -1.33 1.98
CA THR A 129 28.73 -0.26 2.71
C THR A 129 28.94 -0.32 4.24
N GLY A 130 29.79 -1.22 4.74
CA GLY A 130 30.03 -1.43 6.18
C GLY A 130 29.01 -2.35 6.88
N TYR A 131 27.95 -2.80 6.18
CA TYR A 131 26.93 -3.68 6.75
C TYR A 131 27.47 -5.10 6.96
N GLN A 132 27.32 -5.63 8.18
CA GLN A 132 27.76 -6.98 8.52
C GLN A 132 26.58 -7.94 8.55
N PHE A 133 26.74 -9.13 7.94
CA PHE A 133 25.74 -10.19 8.03
C PHE A 133 26.36 -11.58 7.98
N TYR A 134 25.67 -12.54 8.59
CA TYR A 134 26.07 -13.93 8.53
C TYR A 134 25.61 -14.59 7.23
N ARG A 135 26.55 -15.21 6.52
CA ARG A 135 26.30 -16.11 5.39
C ARG A 135 26.82 -17.49 5.73
N VAL A 136 26.04 -18.53 5.47
CA VAL A 136 26.51 -19.92 5.60
C VAL A 136 27.14 -20.38 4.29
N ARG A 137 28.37 -20.91 4.34
CA ARG A 137 29.05 -21.44 3.16
C ARG A 137 28.27 -22.61 2.56
N GLY A 138 28.07 -22.61 1.24
CA GLY A 138 27.32 -23.66 0.54
C GLY A 138 25.79 -23.58 0.68
N TRP A 139 25.23 -22.56 1.34
CA TRP A 139 23.79 -22.26 1.26
C TRP A 139 23.54 -21.20 0.20
N ARG A 140 22.47 -21.37 -0.58
CA ARG A 140 21.93 -20.28 -1.42
C ARG A 140 21.47 -19.17 -0.49
N GLN A 141 21.97 -17.95 -0.70
CA GLN A 141 21.53 -16.81 0.11
C GLN A 141 20.00 -16.65 0.00
N PRO A 142 19.29 -16.48 1.12
CA PRO A 142 17.85 -16.29 1.07
C PRO A 142 17.53 -14.98 0.33
N LEU A 143 16.52 -15.02 -0.55
CA LEU A 143 16.12 -13.86 -1.36
C LEU A 143 15.88 -12.61 -0.49
N ARG A 144 15.35 -12.77 0.73
CA ARG A 144 15.12 -11.68 1.68
C ARG A 144 16.39 -10.92 2.07
N THR A 145 17.49 -11.60 2.38
CA THR A 145 18.74 -10.90 2.75
C THR A 145 19.33 -10.18 1.55
N SER A 146 19.29 -10.80 0.36
CA SER A 146 19.71 -10.13 -0.87
C SER A 146 18.86 -8.89 -1.21
N MET A 147 17.55 -8.93 -0.93
CA MET A 147 16.67 -7.77 -1.07
C MET A 147 16.98 -6.66 -0.07
N ILE A 148 17.29 -6.99 1.19
CA ILE A 148 17.68 -6.01 2.21
C ILE A 148 18.94 -5.27 1.75
N ILE A 149 19.98 -6.02 1.34
CA ILE A 149 21.23 -5.43 0.83
C ILE A 149 20.95 -4.54 -0.39
N LYS A 150 20.15 -5.02 -1.35
CA LYS A 150 19.78 -4.24 -2.54
C LYS A 150 19.04 -2.94 -2.18
N ASN A 151 18.13 -2.99 -1.21
CA ASN A 151 17.37 -1.82 -0.77
C ASN A 151 18.27 -0.81 -0.03
N LEU A 152 19.22 -1.30 0.77
CA LEU A 152 20.22 -0.45 1.43
C LEU A 152 21.11 0.25 0.40
N VAL A 153 21.63 -0.48 -0.59
CA VAL A 153 22.43 0.09 -1.68
C VAL A 153 21.63 1.16 -2.44
N LYS A 154 20.37 0.88 -2.79
CA LYS A 154 19.51 1.87 -3.45
C LYS A 154 19.27 3.12 -2.60
N ARG A 155 19.10 2.95 -1.28
CA ARG A 155 18.91 4.08 -0.35
C ARG A 155 20.18 4.94 -0.28
N GLN A 156 21.35 4.30 -0.22
CA GLN A 156 22.63 4.99 -0.22
C GLN A 156 22.86 5.76 -1.52
N GLN A 157 22.59 5.13 -2.67
CA GLN A 157 22.69 5.79 -3.98
C GLN A 157 21.82 7.04 -4.05
N ARG A 158 20.55 6.95 -3.65
CA ARG A 158 19.65 8.11 -3.62
C ARG A 158 20.16 9.27 -2.76
N ARG A 159 20.85 8.97 -1.65
CA ARG A 159 21.46 10.01 -0.80
C ARG A 159 22.62 10.70 -1.52
N GLN A 160 23.43 9.94 -2.24
CA GLN A 160 24.54 10.48 -3.03
C GLN A 160 24.03 11.32 -4.21
N ASP A 161 23.01 10.83 -4.92
CA ASP A 161 22.39 11.55 -6.04
C ASP A 161 21.82 12.89 -5.54
N LEU A 162 21.06 12.88 -4.44
CA LEU A 162 20.48 14.09 -3.84
C LEU A 162 21.56 15.07 -3.36
N TYR A 163 22.65 14.56 -2.79
CA TYR A 163 23.78 15.40 -2.41
C TYR A 163 24.41 16.08 -3.64
N ALA A 164 24.60 15.34 -4.74
CA ALA A 164 25.14 15.88 -5.99
C ALA A 164 24.24 16.97 -6.59
N GLU A 165 22.91 16.76 -6.57
CA GLU A 165 21.94 17.76 -7.00
C GLU A 165 22.01 19.05 -6.15
N LEU A 166 22.02 18.92 -4.83
CA LEU A 166 22.13 20.08 -3.93
C LEU A 166 23.47 20.79 -4.06
N ALA A 167 24.56 20.06 -4.30
CA ALA A 167 25.87 20.63 -4.58
C ALA A 167 25.87 21.49 -5.84
N ALA A 168 25.28 20.99 -6.93
CA ALA A 168 25.13 21.76 -8.17
C ALA A 168 24.28 23.02 -7.96
N GLN A 169 23.16 22.93 -7.23
CA GLN A 169 22.32 24.09 -6.90
C GLN A 169 23.06 25.12 -6.05
N TYR A 170 23.85 24.67 -5.09
CA TYR A 170 24.65 25.55 -4.26
C TYR A 170 25.73 26.28 -5.07
N GLU A 171 26.42 25.59 -5.98
CA GLU A 171 27.40 26.22 -6.87
C GLU A 171 26.76 27.28 -7.78
N MET A 172 25.56 27.00 -8.33
CA MET A 172 24.82 27.99 -9.13
C MET A 172 24.48 29.23 -8.29
N ALA A 173 23.90 29.04 -7.11
CA ALA A 173 23.53 30.14 -6.24
C ALA A 173 24.75 30.96 -5.77
N GLN A 174 25.92 30.33 -5.59
CA GLN A 174 27.17 31.03 -5.31
C GLN A 174 27.62 31.92 -6.47
N LYS A 175 27.52 31.43 -7.71
CA LYS A 175 27.87 32.21 -8.90
C LYS A 175 26.92 33.38 -9.11
N GLU A 176 25.61 33.16 -8.94
CA GLU A 176 24.59 34.21 -8.99
C GLU A 176 24.85 35.29 -7.92
N PHE A 177 25.15 34.89 -6.69
CA PHE A 177 25.50 35.83 -5.62
C PHE A 177 26.74 36.68 -5.97
N GLN A 178 27.78 36.06 -6.54
CA GLN A 178 28.97 36.80 -6.99
C GLN A 178 28.61 37.82 -8.06
N PHE A 179 27.74 37.45 -9.00
CA PHE A 179 27.25 38.32 -10.06
C PHE A 179 26.42 39.50 -9.51
N GLU A 180 25.45 39.24 -8.63
CA GLU A 180 24.64 40.29 -7.97
C GLU A 180 25.50 41.27 -7.18
N LYS A 181 26.55 40.77 -6.51
CA LYS A 181 27.51 41.58 -5.77
C LYS A 181 28.30 42.52 -6.69
N GLN A 182 28.67 42.06 -7.88
CA GLN A 182 29.35 42.89 -8.88
C GLN A 182 28.43 44.00 -9.42
N LEU A 183 27.12 43.73 -9.51
CA LEU A 183 26.11 44.70 -9.94
C LEU A 183 25.62 45.65 -8.83
N GLY A 184 26.10 45.48 -7.58
CA GLY A 184 25.70 46.33 -6.45
C GLY A 184 24.26 46.09 -5.97
N MET A 185 23.65 44.95 -6.31
CA MET A 185 22.29 44.60 -5.91
C MET A 185 22.19 44.16 -4.45
N LYS A 186 21.00 44.32 -3.85
CA LYS A 186 20.71 43.81 -2.49
C LYS A 186 20.77 42.28 -2.50
N GLN A 187 21.51 41.74 -1.53
CA GLN A 187 21.83 40.31 -1.44
C GLN A 187 20.61 39.47 -1.09
N SER A 188 20.37 38.42 -1.87
CA SER A 188 19.40 37.36 -1.57
C SER A 188 20.00 36.27 -0.67
N TYR A 189 19.27 35.84 0.37
CA TYR A 189 19.73 34.84 1.35
C TYR A 189 19.33 33.39 1.02
N HIS A 190 18.73 33.14 -0.14
CA HIS A 190 18.23 31.79 -0.49
C HIS A 190 19.34 30.72 -0.53
N TRP A 191 20.58 31.09 -0.85
CA TRP A 191 21.72 30.18 -0.85
C TRP A 191 22.13 29.65 0.54
N LEU A 192 21.76 30.34 1.62
CA LEU A 192 22.01 29.86 2.99
C LEU A 192 21.16 28.63 3.32
N GLN A 193 19.95 28.56 2.74
CA GLN A 193 19.03 27.44 2.96
C GLN A 193 19.52 26.19 2.22
N THR A 194 19.95 26.33 0.97
CA THR A 194 20.57 25.24 0.19
C THR A 194 21.88 24.76 0.83
N ARG A 195 22.71 25.68 1.36
CA ARG A 195 23.93 25.32 2.12
C ARG A 195 23.63 24.46 3.35
N LYS A 196 22.64 24.85 4.15
CA LYS A 196 22.22 24.07 5.34
C LYS A 196 21.75 22.67 4.96
N GLN A 197 20.97 22.56 3.88
CA GLN A 197 20.50 21.27 3.35
C GLN A 197 21.65 20.41 2.80
N LEU A 198 22.63 21.02 2.13
CA LEU A 198 23.81 20.33 1.63
C LEU A 198 24.67 19.76 2.77
N ILE A 199 24.91 20.54 3.83
CA ILE A 199 25.67 20.07 5.00
C ILE A 199 24.96 18.88 5.68
N TYR A 200 23.65 18.98 5.86
CA TYR A 200 22.84 17.93 6.45
C TYR A 200 22.86 16.64 5.61
N THR A 201 22.67 16.76 4.29
CA THR A 201 22.64 15.61 3.37
C THR A 201 24.01 14.97 3.20
N HIS A 202 25.07 15.76 3.21
CA HIS A 202 26.45 15.28 3.24
C HIS A 202 26.74 14.45 4.49
N ALA A 203 26.33 14.92 5.67
CA ALA A 203 26.47 14.17 6.92
C ALA A 203 25.70 12.84 6.87
N LEU A 204 24.49 12.84 6.33
CA LEU A 204 23.67 11.62 6.14
C LEU A 204 24.23 10.66 5.09
N SER A 205 24.93 11.16 4.07
CA SER A 205 25.56 10.33 3.04
C SER A 205 26.77 9.56 3.60
N ARG A 206 27.46 10.11 4.60
CA ARG A 206 28.64 9.51 5.24
C ARG A 206 28.29 8.65 6.46
N SER A 207 27.10 8.84 7.06
CA SER A 207 26.65 8.04 8.20
C SER A 207 26.37 6.58 7.79
N PRO A 208 26.83 5.58 8.57
CA PRO A 208 26.46 4.20 8.33
C PRO A 208 24.95 4.01 8.51
N LEU A 209 24.34 3.22 7.62
CA LEU A 209 22.95 2.79 7.75
C LEU A 209 22.88 1.69 8.82
N PHE A 210 22.66 2.07 10.07
CA PHE A 210 22.30 1.16 11.16
C PHE A 210 20.79 0.87 11.16
#